data_AF-A0A9D9PYU1-F1
#
_entry.id   AF-A0A9D9PYU1-F1
#
_cell.length_a   1.000
_cell.length_b   1.000
_cell.length_c   1.000
_cell.angle_alpha   90.00
_cell.angle_beta   90.00
_cell.angle_gamma   90.00
#
_symmetry.space_group_name_H-M   'P 1'
#
loop_
_entity.id
_entity.type
_entity.pdbx_description
1 polymer ?
#
loop_
_entity_poly.entity_id
_entity_poly.type
_entity_poly.pdbx_seq_one_letter_code
_entity_poly.pdbx_strand_id
1 'polypeptide(L)'
;MLETKREGRARAVIGLLPRKIREEIEGLVRTRRGGLSEVREIRLRREGRSHIVIGRERLPLYSVISGEETDTLVTALCDGALYAHRDSIASGYLSMPGGVRVGICGYAKYEYKSFVGVSDIRSLLFRIPGDSCEFSEELYEVYKAGIGHGMLIYSPPGVGKTTALRSLAASIGSGRWPMRVAVIDERCEFDEDDYRCMEVDVLKGYKRKTGIEIATRTMSPDVVMIDEIGGGDAESVSSVIKCGIPLIATAHAGSLEELFSRKALFPLFECGAFDVFVGISESGGRYCLSVDRK
;
A
#
# COMPACT_ATOMS: atom_id res chain seq x y z
N MET A 1 -19.96 -18.34 -7.02
CA MET A 1 -19.55 -16.93 -6.82
C MET A 1 -18.04 -16.95 -6.88
N LEU A 2 -17.41 -16.21 -7.81
CA LEU A 2 -15.95 -16.16 -7.90
C LEU A 2 -15.41 -15.56 -6.60
N GLU A 3 -14.40 -16.20 -6.01
CA GLU A 3 -13.71 -15.69 -4.83
C GLU A 3 -13.06 -14.34 -5.17
N THR A 4 -13.30 -13.33 -4.33
CA THR A 4 -12.66 -12.02 -4.48
C THR A 4 -11.18 -12.11 -4.13
N LYS A 5 -10.30 -11.27 -4.70
CA LYS A 5 -8.86 -11.34 -4.41
C LYS A 5 -8.58 -11.11 -2.92
N ARG A 6 -9.33 -10.23 -2.27
CA ARG A 6 -9.22 -9.92 -0.85
C ARG A 6 -9.62 -11.09 0.02
N GLU A 7 -10.67 -11.80 -0.37
CA GLU A 7 -11.05 -13.04 0.31
C GLU A 7 -9.92 -14.07 0.27
N GLY A 8 -9.28 -14.26 -0.89
CA GLY A 8 -8.12 -15.15 -1.02
C GLY A 8 -6.94 -14.70 -0.16
N ARG A 9 -6.61 -13.41 -0.17
CA ARG A 9 -5.56 -12.81 0.68
C ARG A 9 -5.86 -13.00 2.17
N ALA A 10 -7.10 -12.73 2.60
CA ALA A 10 -7.52 -12.89 3.98
C ALA A 10 -7.45 -14.37 4.41
N ARG A 11 -7.89 -15.29 3.54
CA ARG A 11 -7.81 -16.72 3.78
C ARG A 11 -6.36 -17.19 3.92
N ALA A 12 -5.45 -16.72 3.07
CA ALA A 12 -4.03 -17.02 3.17
C ALA A 12 -3.44 -16.56 4.51
N VAL A 13 -3.73 -15.32 4.94
CA VAL A 13 -3.30 -14.80 6.25
C VAL A 13 -3.85 -15.66 7.39
N ILE A 14 -5.16 -15.90 7.40
CA ILE A 14 -5.86 -16.67 8.45
C ILE A 14 -5.34 -18.12 8.51
N GLY A 15 -4.98 -18.69 7.35
CA GLY A 15 -4.38 -20.00 7.20
C GLY A 15 -2.99 -20.16 7.84
N LEU A 16 -2.27 -19.06 8.10
CA LEU A 16 -1.01 -19.07 8.85
C LEU A 16 -1.21 -18.93 10.36
N LEU A 17 -2.36 -18.43 10.81
CA LEU A 17 -2.57 -18.12 12.22
C LEU A 17 -2.77 -19.39 13.06
N PRO A 18 -2.38 -19.35 14.36
CA PRO A 18 -2.67 -20.42 15.31
C PRO A 18 -4.15 -20.80 15.33
N ARG A 19 -4.42 -22.10 15.47
CA ARG A 19 -5.77 -22.68 15.34
C ARG A 19 -6.85 -21.94 16.15
N LYS A 20 -6.58 -21.61 17.42
CA LYS A 20 -7.53 -20.89 18.29
C LYS A 20 -7.92 -19.51 17.75
N ILE A 21 -6.97 -18.77 17.18
CA ILE A 21 -7.18 -17.43 16.61
C ILE A 21 -7.92 -17.56 15.29
N ARG A 22 -7.55 -18.55 14.47
CA ARG A 22 -8.23 -18.87 13.21
C ARG A 22 -9.71 -19.18 13.44
N GLU A 23 -10.01 -20.12 14.34
CA GLU A 23 -11.38 -20.54 14.65
C GLU A 23 -12.23 -19.37 15.15
N GLU A 24 -11.67 -18.50 16.01
CA GLU A 24 -12.35 -17.28 16.48
C GLU A 24 -12.63 -16.29 15.34
N ILE A 25 -11.64 -15.99 14.50
CA ILE A 25 -11.79 -15.09 13.35
C ILE A 25 -12.84 -15.65 12.37
N GLU A 26 -12.78 -16.93 12.04
CA GLU A 26 -13.78 -17.56 11.16
C GLU A 26 -15.19 -17.46 11.75
N GLY A 27 -15.36 -17.63 13.06
CA GLY A 27 -16.63 -17.41 13.75
C GLY A 27 -17.14 -15.97 13.61
N LEU A 28 -16.28 -14.98 13.81
CA LEU A 28 -16.62 -13.56 13.64
C LEU A 28 -16.97 -13.21 12.19
N VAL A 29 -16.28 -13.82 11.23
CA VAL A 29 -16.48 -13.56 9.81
C VAL A 29 -17.79 -14.17 9.29
N ARG A 30 -18.15 -15.40 9.71
CA ARG A 30 -19.38 -16.09 9.27
C ARG A 30 -20.67 -15.33 9.59
N THR A 31 -20.66 -14.49 10.62
CA THR A 31 -21.84 -13.70 11.02
C THR A 31 -22.01 -12.41 10.21
N ARG A 32 -21.11 -12.09 9.29
CA ARG A 32 -21.10 -10.84 8.52
C ARG A 32 -21.39 -11.08 7.05
N ARG A 33 -22.20 -10.21 6.46
CA ARG A 33 -22.70 -10.32 5.07
C ARG A 33 -21.59 -10.40 4.01
N GLY A 34 -20.47 -9.69 4.21
CA GLY A 34 -19.32 -9.70 3.29
C GLY A 34 -18.26 -10.75 3.61
N GLY A 35 -18.38 -11.48 4.73
CA GLY A 35 -17.43 -12.53 5.08
C GLY A 35 -15.97 -12.06 5.05
N LEU A 36 -15.10 -12.85 4.42
CA LEU A 36 -13.65 -12.65 4.38
C LEU A 36 -13.23 -11.44 3.54
N SER A 37 -14.04 -11.02 2.56
CA SER A 37 -13.72 -9.86 1.70
C SER A 37 -13.76 -8.53 2.47
N GLU A 38 -14.34 -8.52 3.66
CA GLU A 38 -14.39 -7.36 4.54
C GLU A 38 -13.21 -7.28 5.51
N VAL A 39 -12.37 -8.32 5.62
CA VAL A 39 -11.25 -8.32 6.57
C VAL A 39 -10.15 -7.38 6.09
N ARG A 40 -9.89 -6.32 6.88
CA ARG A 40 -8.94 -5.25 6.51
C ARG A 40 -7.64 -5.31 7.29
N GLU A 41 -7.73 -5.62 8.58
CA GLU A 41 -6.59 -5.62 9.49
C GLU A 41 -6.73 -6.76 10.49
N ILE A 42 -5.62 -7.45 10.78
CA ILE A 42 -5.54 -8.36 11.93
C ILE A 42 -4.32 -7.92 12.74
N ARG A 43 -4.53 -7.49 13.98
CA ARG A 43 -3.47 -7.17 14.92
C ARG A 43 -3.36 -8.25 15.96
N LEU A 44 -2.19 -8.87 16.05
CA LEU A 44 -1.83 -9.83 17.08
C LEU A 44 -0.81 -9.21 18.02
N ARG A 45 -1.02 -9.36 19.32
CA ARG A 45 -0.09 -8.91 20.37
C ARG A 45 0.28 -10.11 21.23
N ARG A 46 1.57 -10.40 21.33
CA ARG A 46 2.10 -11.48 22.16
C ARG A 46 1.63 -11.29 23.60
N GLU A 47 0.95 -12.29 24.14
CA GLU A 47 0.41 -12.31 25.50
C GLU A 47 -0.46 -11.08 25.82
N GLY A 48 -1.11 -10.51 24.79
CA GLY A 48 -1.81 -9.25 24.88
C GLY A 48 -3.12 -9.22 24.09
N ARG A 49 -3.81 -8.08 24.20
CA ARG A 49 -5.10 -7.85 23.52
C ARG A 49 -4.91 -7.72 22.02
N SER A 50 -5.51 -8.63 21.27
CA SER A 50 -5.50 -8.64 19.81
C SER A 50 -6.84 -8.11 19.27
N HIS A 51 -6.86 -7.67 18.02
CA HIS A 51 -8.10 -7.18 17.39
C HIS A 51 -8.09 -7.47 15.89
N ILE A 52 -9.28 -7.50 15.31
CA ILE A 52 -9.51 -7.60 13.87
C ILE A 52 -10.35 -6.39 13.42
N VAL A 53 -10.11 -5.91 12.21
CA VAL A 53 -10.97 -4.92 11.55
C VAL A 53 -11.71 -5.60 10.41
N ILE A 54 -13.04 -5.63 10.50
CA ILE A 54 -13.93 -6.16 9.46
C ILE A 54 -14.83 -5.02 8.98
N GLY A 55 -14.73 -4.66 7.71
CA GLY A 55 -15.33 -3.45 7.16
C GLY A 55 -14.79 -2.22 7.89
N ARG A 56 -15.63 -1.59 8.70
CA ARG A 56 -15.29 -0.40 9.51
C ARG A 56 -15.23 -0.68 11.01
N GLU A 57 -15.58 -1.90 11.42
CA GLU A 57 -15.68 -2.27 12.81
C GLU A 57 -14.35 -2.85 13.31
N ARG A 58 -13.87 -2.34 14.44
CA ARG A 58 -12.76 -2.95 15.17
C ARG A 58 -13.31 -3.83 16.28
N LEU A 59 -13.01 -5.13 16.20
CA LEU A 59 -13.52 -6.16 17.09
C LEU A 59 -12.36 -6.76 17.90
N PRO A 60 -12.52 -6.98 19.22
CA PRO A 60 -11.51 -7.66 20.01
C PRO A 60 -11.42 -9.13 19.59
N LEU A 61 -10.21 -9.68 19.68
CA LEU A 61 -9.96 -11.11 19.70
C LEU A 61 -9.63 -11.52 21.14
N TYR A 62 -10.34 -12.49 21.67
CA TYR A 62 -10.20 -13.00 23.03
C TYR A 62 -9.12 -14.08 23.13
N SER A 63 -8.84 -14.79 22.03
CA SER A 63 -7.72 -15.72 21.96
C SER A 63 -6.39 -14.98 22.08
N VAL A 64 -5.54 -15.44 22.99
CA VAL A 64 -4.21 -14.88 23.24
C VAL A 64 -3.16 -15.69 22.49
N ILE A 65 -2.31 -15.02 21.70
CA ILE A 65 -1.15 -15.65 21.05
C ILE A 65 0.02 -15.74 22.05
N SER A 66 0.62 -16.93 22.18
CA SER A 66 1.81 -17.14 23.02
C SER A 66 3.08 -16.65 22.33
N GLY A 67 4.20 -16.60 23.06
CA GLY A 67 5.50 -16.31 22.45
C GLY A 67 5.93 -17.34 21.42
N GLU A 68 5.82 -18.63 21.74
CA GLU A 68 6.16 -19.72 20.82
C GLU A 68 5.32 -19.67 19.53
N GLU A 69 4.02 -19.39 19.63
CA GLU A 69 3.14 -19.21 18.48
C GLU A 69 3.52 -17.97 17.65
N THR A 70 3.95 -16.89 18.31
CA THR A 70 4.42 -15.67 17.64
C THR A 70 5.70 -15.96 16.85
N ASP A 71 6.67 -16.65 17.45
CA ASP A 71 7.94 -17.00 16.80
C ASP A 71 7.73 -17.97 15.63
N THR A 72 6.84 -18.95 15.80
CA THR A 72 6.43 -19.87 14.72
C THR A 72 5.80 -19.12 13.56
N LEU A 73 4.89 -18.17 13.85
CA LEU A 73 4.24 -17.36 12.82
C LEU A 73 5.24 -16.46 12.07
N VAL A 74 6.18 -15.82 12.77
CA VAL A 74 7.23 -15.02 12.12
C VAL A 74 8.11 -15.88 11.21
N THR A 75 8.47 -17.08 11.65
CA THR A 75 9.24 -18.04 10.85
C THR A 75 8.49 -18.43 9.57
N ALA A 76 7.18 -18.70 9.70
CA ALA A 76 6.33 -19.02 8.55
C ALA A 76 6.20 -17.84 7.57
N LEU A 77 6.10 -16.61 8.07
CA LEU A 77 6.03 -15.39 7.24
C LEU A 77 7.31 -15.11 6.44
N CYS A 78 8.43 -15.68 6.86
CA CYS A 78 9.72 -15.54 6.20
C CYS A 78 10.06 -16.76 5.32
N ASP A 79 9.09 -17.66 5.07
CA ASP A 79 9.31 -18.95 4.39
C ASP A 79 10.51 -19.74 4.95
N GLY A 80 10.76 -19.63 6.26
CA GLY A 80 11.93 -20.23 6.93
C GLY A 80 13.27 -19.52 6.67
N ALA A 81 13.31 -18.51 5.80
CA ALA A 81 14.50 -17.76 5.41
C ALA A 81 14.59 -16.38 6.10
N LEU A 82 14.61 -16.37 7.45
CA LEU A 82 14.70 -15.13 8.25
C LEU A 82 15.82 -14.17 7.82
N TYR A 83 16.93 -14.70 7.30
CA TYR A 83 18.07 -13.90 6.82
C TYR A 83 17.74 -13.08 5.57
N ALA A 84 16.93 -13.62 4.64
CA ALA A 84 16.54 -12.94 3.41
C ALA A 84 15.64 -11.72 3.69
N HIS A 85 14.98 -11.70 4.85
CA HIS A 85 14.07 -10.64 5.25
C HIS A 85 14.65 -9.67 6.29
N ARG A 86 15.96 -9.75 6.59
CA ARG A 86 16.60 -8.89 7.61
C ARG A 86 16.34 -7.40 7.39
N ASP A 87 16.51 -6.91 6.17
CA ASP A 87 16.34 -5.49 5.84
C ASP A 87 14.88 -5.04 5.98
N SER A 88 13.92 -5.89 5.58
CA SER A 88 12.49 -5.63 5.74
C SER A 88 12.09 -5.61 7.22
N ILE A 89 12.53 -6.62 7.99
CA ILE A 89 12.27 -6.69 9.44
C ILE A 89 12.90 -5.50 10.16
N ALA A 90 14.13 -5.12 9.78
CA ALA A 90 14.77 -3.91 10.28
C ALA A 90 13.94 -2.66 9.95
N SER A 91 13.38 -2.59 8.73
CA SER A 91 12.46 -1.53 8.32
C SER A 91 11.06 -1.64 8.97
N GLY A 92 10.83 -2.63 9.83
CA GLY A 92 9.63 -2.80 10.64
C GLY A 92 8.45 -3.45 9.89
N TYR A 93 8.68 -4.15 8.78
CA TYR A 93 7.62 -4.86 8.08
C TYR A 93 8.08 -6.12 7.34
N LEU A 94 7.14 -7.00 7.02
CA LEU A 94 7.24 -8.06 6.02
C LEU A 94 6.16 -7.85 4.97
N SER A 95 6.34 -8.48 3.82
CA SER A 95 5.33 -8.53 2.76
C SER A 95 5.06 -9.98 2.41
N MET A 96 3.79 -10.29 2.14
CA MET A 96 3.33 -11.59 1.67
C MET A 96 2.80 -11.46 0.22
N PRO A 97 2.68 -12.57 -0.53
CA PRO A 97 1.96 -12.59 -1.79
C PRO A 97 0.56 -11.97 -1.66
N GLY A 98 0.03 -11.37 -2.71
CA GLY A 98 -1.23 -10.62 -2.65
C GLY A 98 -1.09 -9.17 -2.19
N GLY A 99 0.14 -8.65 -2.02
CA GLY A 99 0.39 -7.29 -1.52
C GLY A 99 0.02 -7.10 -0.04
N VAL A 100 -0.10 -8.19 0.73
CA VAL A 100 -0.40 -8.11 2.18
C VAL A 100 0.85 -7.66 2.91
N ARG A 101 0.72 -6.62 3.73
CA ARG A 101 1.81 -6.08 4.53
C ARG A 101 1.67 -6.48 5.99
N VAL A 102 2.75 -6.97 6.60
CA VAL A 102 2.80 -7.35 8.01
C VAL A 102 3.73 -6.39 8.75
N GLY A 103 3.16 -5.44 9.49
CA GLY A 103 3.94 -4.57 10.38
C GLY A 103 4.50 -5.37 11.57
N ILE A 104 5.77 -5.16 11.89
CA ILE A 104 6.46 -5.82 13.00
C ILE A 104 6.81 -4.80 14.07
N CYS A 105 6.52 -5.15 15.32
CA CYS A 105 6.94 -4.39 16.49
C CYS A 105 7.63 -5.31 17.49
N GLY A 106 8.79 -4.88 17.98
CA GLY A 106 9.63 -5.57 18.95
C GLY A 106 10.73 -4.63 19.47
N TYR A 107 11.78 -5.19 20.04
CA TYR A 107 12.92 -4.45 20.56
C TYR A 107 13.96 -4.19 19.48
N ALA A 108 14.36 -2.94 19.35
CA ALA A 108 15.44 -2.55 18.47
C ALA A 108 16.77 -3.17 18.92
N LYS A 109 17.47 -3.82 17.99
CA LYS A 109 18.85 -4.28 18.17
C LYS A 109 19.81 -3.29 17.53
N TYR A 110 20.87 -3.00 18.27
CA TYR A 110 21.96 -2.14 17.81
C TYR A 110 23.28 -2.88 17.91
N GLU A 111 24.13 -2.72 16.90
CA GLU A 111 25.54 -3.09 16.92
C GLU A 111 26.35 -1.83 16.62
N TYR A 112 27.35 -1.51 17.46
CA TYR A 112 28.19 -0.31 17.30
C TYR A 112 27.41 1.00 17.07
N LYS A 113 26.26 1.16 17.74
CA LYS A 113 25.31 2.29 17.61
C LYS A 113 24.53 2.35 16.28
N SER A 114 24.77 1.41 15.36
CA SER A 114 23.96 1.23 14.17
C SER A 114 22.80 0.31 14.47
N PHE A 115 21.60 0.70 14.03
CA PHE A 115 20.42 -0.16 14.09
C PHE A 115 20.61 -1.33 13.12
N VAL A 116 20.48 -2.57 13.62
CA VAL A 116 20.71 -3.80 12.83
C VAL A 116 19.46 -4.66 12.68
N GLY A 117 18.38 -4.35 13.40
CA GLY A 117 17.11 -5.03 13.23
C GLY A 117 16.23 -5.04 14.46
N VAL A 118 15.23 -5.92 14.43
CA VAL A 118 14.22 -6.08 15.49
C VAL A 118 14.37 -7.47 16.12
N SER A 119 14.17 -7.55 17.43
CA SER A 119 14.15 -8.78 18.21
C SER A 119 12.99 -8.82 19.19
N ASP A 120 12.73 -9.98 19.79
CA ASP A 120 11.66 -10.17 20.77
C ASP A 120 10.34 -9.55 20.29
N ILE A 121 9.84 -10.06 19.16
CA ILE A 121 8.66 -9.52 18.46
C ILE A 121 7.45 -9.61 19.39
N ARG A 122 6.80 -8.45 19.61
CA ARG A 122 5.67 -8.26 20.53
C ARG A 122 4.35 -8.07 19.82
N SER A 123 4.34 -7.57 18.60
CA SER A 123 3.10 -7.40 17.84
C SER A 123 3.32 -7.54 16.34
N LEU A 124 2.33 -8.15 15.70
CA LEU A 124 2.21 -8.28 14.25
C LEU A 124 0.93 -7.58 13.80
N LEU A 125 1.02 -6.83 12.71
CA LEU A 125 -0.10 -6.12 12.11
C LEU A 125 -0.25 -6.50 10.65
N PHE A 126 -1.17 -7.41 10.35
CA PHE A 126 -1.53 -7.75 8.98
C PHE A 126 -2.46 -6.68 8.43
N ARG A 127 -2.09 -6.08 7.29
CA ARG A 127 -2.93 -5.18 6.50
C ARG A 127 -3.26 -5.86 5.18
N ILE A 128 -4.54 -6.13 4.98
CA ILE A 128 -5.03 -6.86 3.80
C ILE A 128 -5.60 -5.84 2.81
N PRO A 129 -4.96 -5.69 1.63
CA PRO A 129 -5.37 -4.68 0.67
C PRO A 129 -6.73 -5.01 0.04
N GLY A 130 -7.47 -3.95 -0.28
CA GLY A 130 -8.71 -4.02 -1.06
C GLY A 130 -8.48 -4.50 -2.50
N ASP A 131 -9.54 -4.94 -3.17
CA ASP A 131 -9.45 -5.43 -4.56
C ASP A 131 -9.54 -4.33 -5.58
N SER A 132 -10.48 -3.41 -5.37
CA SER A 132 -10.68 -2.28 -6.23
C SER A 132 -11.07 -1.06 -5.41
N CYS A 133 -10.84 0.09 -6.02
CA CYS A 133 -11.28 1.37 -5.54
C CYS A 133 -12.73 1.62 -6.02
N GLU A 134 -13.62 2.01 -5.09
CA GLU A 134 -15.04 2.30 -5.39
C GLU A 134 -15.22 3.47 -6.37
N PHE A 135 -14.24 4.37 -6.43
CA PHE A 135 -14.22 5.55 -7.30
C PHE A 135 -13.19 5.42 -8.43
N SER A 136 -12.84 4.18 -8.80
CA SER A 136 -11.84 3.91 -9.85
C SER A 136 -12.21 4.47 -11.22
N GLU A 137 -13.49 4.32 -11.62
CA GLU A 137 -13.99 4.88 -12.89
C GLU A 137 -13.92 6.41 -12.90
N GLU A 138 -14.41 7.06 -11.82
CA GLU A 138 -14.36 8.51 -11.68
C GLU A 138 -12.92 9.04 -11.71
N LEU A 139 -12.01 8.38 -10.98
CA LEU A 139 -10.58 8.73 -10.98
C LEU A 139 -9.95 8.55 -12.37
N TYR A 140 -10.35 7.53 -13.11
CA TYR A 140 -9.89 7.33 -14.48
C TYR A 140 -10.42 8.39 -15.45
N GLU A 141 -11.67 8.86 -15.30
CA GLU A 141 -12.18 10.00 -16.06
C GLU A 141 -11.39 11.29 -15.77
N VAL A 142 -11.02 11.52 -14.50
CA VAL A 142 -10.17 12.66 -14.12
C VAL A 142 -8.80 12.57 -14.78
N TYR A 143 -8.18 11.38 -14.80
CA TYR A 143 -6.93 11.14 -15.52
C TYR A 143 -7.09 11.41 -17.01
N LYS A 144 -8.12 10.86 -17.66
CA LYS A 144 -8.36 11.05 -19.10
C LYS A 144 -8.51 12.53 -19.49
N ALA A 145 -9.18 13.31 -18.65
CA ALA A 145 -9.34 14.75 -18.87
C ALA A 145 -8.03 15.55 -18.72
N GLY A 146 -6.99 14.96 -18.11
CA GLY A 146 -5.68 15.57 -17.89
C GLY A 146 -4.53 14.71 -18.41
N ILE A 147 -4.72 13.89 -19.46
CA ILE A 147 -3.65 13.06 -20.03
C ILE A 147 -2.45 13.94 -20.39
N GLY A 148 -1.26 13.48 -20.03
CA GLY A 148 0.00 14.20 -20.24
C GLY A 148 0.36 15.16 -19.11
N HIS A 149 -0.54 15.41 -18.16
CA HIS A 149 -0.28 16.19 -16.96
C HIS A 149 0.03 15.29 -15.76
N GLY A 150 0.86 15.80 -14.85
CA GLY A 150 1.08 15.11 -13.58
C GLY A 150 -0.10 15.25 -12.63
N MET A 151 -0.38 14.18 -11.88
CA MET A 151 -1.48 14.10 -10.92
C MET A 151 -0.98 13.75 -9.52
N LEU A 152 -1.40 14.51 -8.52
CA LEU A 152 -1.14 14.22 -7.11
C LEU A 152 -2.43 13.84 -6.38
N ILE A 153 -2.51 12.59 -5.93
CA ILE A 153 -3.63 12.08 -5.14
C ILE A 153 -3.32 12.27 -3.66
N TYR A 154 -4.19 12.94 -2.89
CA TYR A 154 -3.94 13.18 -1.48
C TYR A 154 -5.13 12.77 -0.59
N SER A 155 -4.81 12.30 0.63
CA SER A 155 -5.79 12.03 1.69
C SER A 155 -5.14 11.77 3.04
N PRO A 156 -5.91 11.76 4.14
CA PRO A 156 -5.42 11.27 5.43
C PRO A 156 -4.88 9.82 5.35
N PRO A 157 -4.02 9.39 6.28
CA PRO A 157 -3.61 7.98 6.38
C PRO A 157 -4.83 7.04 6.47
N GLY A 158 -4.79 5.92 5.74
CA GLY A 158 -5.84 4.89 5.80
C GLY A 158 -7.04 5.08 4.85
N VAL A 159 -7.17 6.22 4.16
CA VAL A 159 -8.31 6.51 3.26
C VAL A 159 -8.09 5.97 1.83
N GLY A 160 -7.37 4.87 1.68
CA GLY A 160 -7.34 4.12 0.42
C GLY A 160 -6.50 4.66 -0.76
N LYS A 161 -5.54 5.58 -0.56
CA LYS A 161 -4.66 6.10 -1.64
C LYS A 161 -3.98 5.01 -2.45
N THR A 162 -3.32 4.05 -1.80
CA THR A 162 -2.66 2.96 -2.52
C THR A 162 -3.67 2.12 -3.31
N THR A 163 -4.89 1.93 -2.79
CA THR A 163 -5.96 1.23 -3.54
C THR A 163 -6.39 2.04 -4.75
N ALA A 164 -6.54 3.36 -4.63
CA ALA A 164 -6.84 4.25 -5.75
C ALA A 164 -5.74 4.20 -6.81
N LEU A 165 -4.47 4.30 -6.41
CA LEU A 165 -3.33 4.22 -7.33
C LEU A 165 -3.25 2.86 -8.03
N ARG A 166 -3.45 1.75 -7.30
CA ARG A 166 -3.50 0.39 -7.87
C ARG A 166 -4.61 0.22 -8.91
N SER A 167 -5.82 0.72 -8.61
CA SER A 167 -6.94 0.67 -9.55
C SER A 167 -6.68 1.56 -10.77
N LEU A 168 -6.12 2.75 -10.58
CA LEU A 168 -5.79 3.64 -11.68
C LEU A 168 -4.69 3.06 -12.59
N ALA A 169 -3.67 2.41 -12.02
CA ALA A 169 -2.65 1.69 -12.78
C ALA A 169 -3.28 0.62 -13.68
N ALA A 170 -4.20 -0.19 -13.12
CA ALA A 170 -4.93 -1.19 -13.88
C ALA A 170 -5.78 -0.56 -14.98
N SER A 171 -6.51 0.53 -14.69
CA SER A 171 -7.35 1.22 -15.68
C SER A 171 -6.54 1.84 -16.84
N ILE A 172 -5.36 2.38 -16.56
CA ILE A 172 -4.49 3.00 -17.57
C ILE A 172 -3.74 1.95 -18.39
N GLY A 173 -3.21 0.92 -17.72
CA GLY A 173 -2.48 -0.18 -18.36
C GLY A 173 -3.38 -1.22 -19.04
N SER A 174 -4.70 -1.02 -19.05
CA SER A 174 -5.65 -1.93 -19.70
C SER A 174 -6.61 -1.19 -20.63
N GLY A 175 -7.45 -1.95 -21.33
CA GLY A 175 -8.46 -1.40 -22.24
C GLY A 175 -8.03 -1.45 -23.72
N ARG A 176 -8.70 -0.66 -24.55
CA ARG A 176 -8.51 -0.70 -26.01
C ARG A 176 -7.15 -0.16 -26.46
N TRP A 177 -6.61 0.81 -25.71
CA TRP A 177 -5.35 1.49 -25.99
C TRP A 177 -4.57 1.63 -24.67
N PRO A 178 -4.02 0.51 -24.16
CA PRO A 178 -3.30 0.54 -22.90
C PRO A 178 -2.05 1.41 -23.01
N MET A 179 -1.74 2.16 -21.96
CA MET A 179 -0.50 2.92 -21.83
C MET A 179 0.48 2.17 -20.93
N ARG A 180 1.79 2.30 -21.20
CA ARG A 180 2.84 1.68 -20.39
C ARG A 180 2.98 2.43 -19.07
N VAL A 181 2.56 1.78 -17.99
CA VAL A 181 2.64 2.30 -16.62
C VAL A 181 3.86 1.71 -15.94
N ALA A 182 4.77 2.55 -15.43
CA ALA A 182 5.83 2.11 -14.52
C ALA A 182 5.48 2.52 -13.09
N VAL A 183 5.20 1.54 -12.23
CA VAL A 183 4.90 1.74 -10.80
C VAL A 183 6.18 1.59 -9.99
N ILE A 184 6.45 2.54 -9.10
CA ILE A 184 7.55 2.50 -8.13
C ILE A 184 6.94 2.26 -6.76
N ASP A 185 7.11 1.04 -6.26
CA ASP A 185 6.47 0.55 -5.04
C ASP A 185 7.51 0.21 -3.98
N GLU A 186 7.89 1.18 -3.15
CA GLU A 186 8.84 0.99 -2.06
C GLU A 186 8.31 0.01 -0.99
N ARG A 187 6.99 -0.05 -0.83
CA ARG A 187 6.33 -0.73 0.29
C ARG A 187 5.84 -2.14 -0.04
N CYS A 188 6.03 -2.58 -1.28
CA CYS A 188 5.61 -3.88 -1.78
C CYS A 188 4.09 -4.09 -1.63
N GLU A 189 3.29 -3.03 -1.78
CA GLU A 189 1.83 -3.03 -1.69
C GLU A 189 1.15 -3.36 -3.04
N PHE A 190 1.91 -3.38 -4.14
CA PHE A 190 1.48 -3.84 -5.47
C PHE A 190 1.86 -5.32 -5.67
N ASP A 191 0.94 -6.05 -6.30
CA ASP A 191 1.15 -7.44 -6.67
C ASP A 191 1.20 -7.57 -8.19
N GLU A 192 2.32 -8.01 -8.75
CA GLU A 192 2.54 -8.13 -10.20
C GLU A 192 1.53 -9.09 -10.85
N ASP A 193 1.07 -10.11 -10.12
CA ASP A 193 0.04 -11.03 -10.59
C ASP A 193 -1.30 -10.32 -10.85
N ASP A 194 -1.57 -9.18 -10.19
CA ASP A 194 -2.76 -8.37 -10.46
C ASP A 194 -2.73 -7.72 -11.85
N TYR A 195 -1.55 -7.61 -12.45
CA TYR A 195 -1.28 -6.83 -13.66
C TYR A 195 -0.75 -7.65 -14.85
N ARG A 196 -0.63 -8.98 -14.72
CA ARG A 196 0.02 -9.87 -15.70
C ARG A 196 -0.48 -9.75 -17.15
N CYS A 197 -1.70 -9.28 -17.37
CA CYS A 197 -2.31 -9.09 -18.69
C CYS A 197 -2.50 -7.60 -19.05
N MET A 198 -1.71 -6.72 -18.44
CA MET A 198 -1.79 -5.26 -18.55
C MET A 198 -0.40 -4.68 -18.85
N GLU A 199 -0.35 -3.49 -19.43
CA GLU A 199 0.88 -2.72 -19.67
C GLU A 199 1.33 -2.01 -18.38
N VAL A 200 1.56 -2.77 -17.31
CA VAL A 200 1.97 -2.25 -16.00
C VAL A 200 3.19 -3.02 -15.50
N ASP A 201 4.32 -2.31 -15.41
CA ASP A 201 5.54 -2.81 -14.79
C ASP A 201 5.67 -2.29 -13.37
N VAL A 202 5.98 -3.17 -12.40
CA VAL A 202 6.11 -2.81 -10.99
C VAL A 202 7.56 -2.97 -10.52
N LEU A 203 8.21 -1.85 -10.18
CA LEU A 203 9.52 -1.81 -9.53
C LEU A 203 9.34 -1.94 -8.01
N LYS A 204 9.29 -3.20 -7.56
CA LYS A 204 8.96 -3.58 -6.18
C LYS A 204 10.18 -3.52 -5.23
N GLY A 205 10.05 -2.82 -4.12
CA GLY A 205 11.06 -2.72 -3.06
C GLY A 205 12.28 -1.85 -3.39
N TYR A 206 12.30 -1.21 -4.57
CA TYR A 206 13.34 -0.26 -4.95
C TYR A 206 13.18 1.03 -4.16
N LYS A 207 14.28 1.59 -3.64
CA LYS A 207 14.28 2.98 -3.17
C LYS A 207 13.81 3.90 -4.30
N ARG A 208 12.97 4.88 -3.97
CA ARG A 208 12.25 5.73 -4.93
C ARG A 208 13.17 6.36 -5.97
N LYS A 209 14.30 6.94 -5.54
CA LYS A 209 15.31 7.51 -6.45
C LYS A 209 15.81 6.49 -7.48
N THR A 210 16.23 5.32 -7.02
CA THR A 210 16.72 4.24 -7.90
C THR A 210 15.62 3.70 -8.80
N GLY A 211 14.41 3.52 -8.27
CA GLY A 211 13.24 3.09 -9.06
C GLY A 211 12.91 4.09 -10.16
N ILE A 212 12.92 5.39 -9.87
CA ILE A 212 12.69 6.46 -10.86
C ILE A 212 13.74 6.40 -11.97
N GLU A 213 15.02 6.27 -11.61
CA GLU A 213 16.12 6.21 -12.57
C GLU A 213 16.02 4.98 -13.49
N ILE A 214 15.63 3.82 -12.95
CA ILE A 214 15.41 2.61 -13.76
C ILE A 214 14.20 2.80 -14.68
N ALA A 215 13.05 3.19 -14.12
CA ALA A 215 11.80 3.37 -14.87
C ALA A 215 12.00 4.27 -16.09
N THR A 216 12.58 5.45 -15.88
CA THR A 216 12.75 6.47 -16.92
C THR A 216 13.79 6.10 -17.98
N ARG A 217 14.76 5.22 -17.67
CA ARG A 217 15.85 4.87 -18.59
C ARG A 217 15.62 3.57 -19.35
N THR A 218 14.93 2.60 -18.76
CA THR A 218 14.86 1.24 -19.31
C THR A 218 13.45 0.78 -19.66
N MET A 219 12.42 1.37 -19.06
CA MET A 219 11.04 0.86 -19.21
C MET A 219 10.23 1.59 -20.29
N SER A 220 10.76 2.70 -20.82
CA SER A 220 10.06 3.57 -21.79
C SER A 220 8.60 3.86 -21.40
N PRO A 221 8.30 4.27 -20.15
CA PRO A 221 6.92 4.38 -19.70
C PRO A 221 6.23 5.58 -20.32
N ASP A 222 4.93 5.44 -20.56
CA ASP A 222 4.06 6.56 -20.94
C ASP A 222 3.62 7.35 -19.68
N VAL A 223 3.61 6.71 -18.51
CA VAL A 223 3.36 7.34 -17.22
C VAL A 223 4.13 6.64 -16.10
N VAL A 224 4.68 7.42 -15.16
CA VAL A 224 5.28 6.89 -13.93
C VAL A 224 4.31 7.06 -12.78
N MET A 225 4.18 6.03 -11.93
CA MET A 225 3.38 6.05 -10.72
C MET A 225 4.23 5.84 -9.47
N ILE A 226 3.99 6.61 -8.41
CA ILE A 226 4.70 6.48 -7.13
C ILE A 226 3.69 6.37 -5.99
N ASP A 227 3.85 5.33 -5.15
CA ASP A 227 2.93 5.01 -4.05
C ASP A 227 2.76 6.15 -3.05
N GLU A 228 3.84 6.80 -2.63
CA GLU A 228 3.84 7.94 -1.72
C GLU A 228 5.06 8.81 -2.00
N ILE A 229 4.89 10.14 -2.03
CA ILE A 229 5.98 11.11 -2.16
C ILE A 229 6.05 12.03 -0.94
N GLY A 230 7.27 12.47 -0.63
CA GLY A 230 7.58 13.46 0.37
C GLY A 230 8.58 14.50 -0.13
N GLY A 231 8.93 15.44 0.74
CA GLY A 231 9.76 16.59 0.36
C GLY A 231 11.17 16.26 -0.14
N GLY A 232 11.73 15.13 0.32
CA GLY A 232 13.05 14.66 -0.10
C GLY A 232 13.08 14.14 -1.55
N ASP A 233 11.94 13.99 -2.21
CA ASP A 233 11.84 13.32 -3.51
C ASP A 233 11.90 14.27 -4.70
N ALA A 234 11.92 15.59 -4.46
CA ALA A 234 11.79 16.59 -5.51
C ALA A 234 12.87 16.53 -6.60
N GLU A 235 14.10 16.19 -6.23
CA GLU A 235 15.18 15.99 -7.20
C GLU A 235 14.84 14.83 -8.16
N SER A 236 14.41 13.70 -7.61
CA SER A 236 14.08 12.52 -8.39
C SER A 236 12.83 12.76 -9.24
N VAL A 237 11.79 13.38 -8.67
CA VAL A 237 10.58 13.79 -9.40
C VAL A 237 10.90 14.75 -10.54
N SER A 238 11.80 15.73 -10.32
CA SER A 238 12.23 16.66 -11.37
C SER A 238 12.90 15.95 -12.56
N SER A 239 13.63 14.85 -12.31
CA SER A 239 14.24 14.06 -13.39
C SER A 239 13.20 13.40 -14.30
N VAL A 240 12.07 12.92 -13.75
CA VAL A 240 10.96 12.34 -14.53
C VAL A 240 10.37 13.37 -15.49
N ILE A 241 10.10 14.58 -14.98
CA ILE A 241 9.52 15.68 -15.76
C ILE A 241 10.46 16.12 -16.89
N LYS A 242 11.78 16.16 -16.63
CA LYS A 242 12.79 16.47 -17.65
C LYS A 242 12.83 15.46 -18.79
N CYS A 243 12.42 14.22 -18.53
CA CYS A 243 12.23 13.19 -19.57
C CYS A 243 10.91 13.35 -20.34
N GLY A 244 10.07 14.32 -20.00
CA GLY A 244 8.78 14.55 -20.63
C GLY A 244 7.71 13.52 -20.25
N ILE A 245 7.89 12.80 -19.14
CA ILE A 245 7.00 11.73 -18.70
C ILE A 245 6.08 12.27 -17.60
N PRO A 246 4.74 12.16 -17.73
CA PRO A 246 3.83 12.55 -16.67
C PRO A 246 3.99 11.66 -15.44
N LEU A 247 3.81 12.26 -14.26
CA LEU A 247 3.94 11.58 -12.98
C LEU A 247 2.60 11.55 -12.24
N ILE A 248 2.19 10.37 -11.78
CA ILE A 248 1.09 10.21 -10.84
C ILE A 248 1.67 9.77 -9.50
N ALA A 249 1.34 10.47 -8.42
CA ALA A 249 1.85 10.13 -7.11
C ALA A 249 0.78 10.26 -6.04
N THR A 250 1.04 9.74 -4.84
CA THR A 250 0.19 10.02 -3.67
C THR A 250 0.91 10.74 -2.55
N ALA A 251 0.18 11.52 -1.77
CA ALA A 251 0.69 12.21 -0.59
C ALA A 251 -0.29 12.16 0.58
N HIS A 252 0.21 12.27 1.80
CA HIS A 252 -0.63 12.45 2.97
C HIS A 252 -1.03 13.91 3.11
N ALA A 253 -2.34 14.23 3.12
CA ALA A 253 -2.87 15.53 3.50
C ALA A 253 -4.39 15.39 3.74
N GLY A 254 -4.94 16.11 4.71
CA GLY A 254 -6.38 16.15 4.98
C GLY A 254 -7.16 17.13 4.10
N SER A 255 -6.49 18.13 3.54
CA SER A 255 -7.07 19.08 2.59
C SER A 255 -6.00 19.62 1.62
N LEU A 256 -6.46 20.32 0.59
CA LEU A 256 -5.58 20.97 -0.37
C LEU A 256 -4.74 22.07 0.30
N GLU A 257 -5.34 22.84 1.22
CA GLU A 257 -4.65 23.88 1.99
C GLU A 257 -3.56 23.27 2.87
N GLU A 258 -3.84 22.14 3.53
CA GLU A 258 -2.83 21.42 4.30
C GLU A 258 -1.68 20.96 3.41
N LEU A 259 -1.99 20.40 2.23
CA LEU A 259 -0.99 19.95 1.26
C LEU A 259 -0.05 21.09 0.85
N PHE A 260 -0.60 22.26 0.50
CA PHE A 260 0.17 23.46 0.13
C PHE A 260 0.79 24.21 1.32
N SER A 261 0.39 23.93 2.57
CA SER A 261 1.05 24.50 3.75
C SER A 261 2.36 23.79 4.12
N ARG A 262 2.55 22.56 3.63
CA ARG A 262 3.70 21.72 3.97
C ARG A 262 4.93 22.15 3.21
N LYS A 263 5.77 22.97 3.86
CA LYS A 263 7.06 23.47 3.32
C LYS A 263 7.94 22.37 2.70
N ALA A 264 7.92 21.17 3.27
CA ALA A 264 8.68 20.05 2.73
C ALA A 264 8.29 19.72 1.28
N LEU A 265 7.03 19.87 0.89
CA LEU A 265 6.53 19.55 -0.46
C LEU A 265 6.72 20.68 -1.47
N PHE A 266 7.12 21.89 -1.04
CA PHE A 266 7.24 23.04 -1.94
C PHE A 266 8.13 22.77 -3.16
N PRO A 267 9.29 22.11 -3.01
CA PRO A 267 10.14 21.80 -4.16
C PRO A 267 9.45 20.91 -5.22
N LEU A 268 8.46 20.09 -4.83
CA LEU A 268 7.65 19.29 -5.77
C LEU A 268 6.67 20.14 -6.56
N PHE A 269 6.14 21.20 -5.96
CA PHE A 269 5.21 22.12 -6.63
C PHE A 269 5.93 23.12 -7.54
N GLU A 270 7.14 23.54 -7.14
CA GLU A 270 7.98 24.45 -7.92
C GLU A 270 8.53 23.81 -9.19
N CYS A 271 8.82 22.50 -9.18
CA CYS A 271 9.34 21.81 -10.35
C CYS A 271 8.27 21.50 -11.41
N GLY A 272 7.00 21.85 -11.17
CA GLY A 272 5.90 21.66 -12.12
C GLY A 272 5.48 20.20 -12.28
N ALA A 273 5.69 19.37 -11.25
CA ALA A 273 5.41 17.94 -11.32
C ALA A 273 3.93 17.59 -11.43
N PHE A 274 3.05 18.46 -10.93
CA PHE A 274 1.65 18.17 -10.75
C PHE A 274 0.81 19.39 -11.15
N ASP A 275 -0.14 19.14 -12.05
CA ASP A 275 -1.14 20.13 -12.48
C ASP A 275 -2.55 19.76 -11.98
N VAL A 276 -2.78 18.47 -11.69
CA VAL A 276 -4.06 17.95 -11.20
C VAL A 276 -3.90 17.44 -9.77
N PHE A 277 -4.73 17.92 -8.85
CA PHE A 277 -4.75 17.50 -7.46
C PHE A 277 -6.07 16.80 -7.18
N VAL A 278 -6.01 15.56 -6.70
CA VAL A 278 -7.19 14.75 -6.42
C VAL A 278 -7.25 14.44 -4.93
N GLY A 279 -8.19 15.07 -4.22
CA GLY A 279 -8.44 14.79 -2.82
C GLY A 279 -9.36 13.59 -2.66
N ILE A 280 -8.99 12.62 -1.82
CA ILE A 280 -9.88 11.52 -1.42
C ILE A 280 -10.30 11.78 0.03
N SER A 281 -11.60 11.89 0.24
CA SER A 281 -12.20 11.98 1.56
C SER A 281 -13.18 10.84 1.79
N GLU A 282 -13.45 10.54 3.06
CA GLU A 282 -14.45 9.56 3.44
C GLU A 282 -15.48 10.23 4.35
N SER A 283 -16.75 10.23 3.93
CA SER A 283 -17.85 10.80 4.69
C SER A 283 -19.06 9.87 4.65
N GLY A 284 -19.61 9.58 5.83
CA GLY A 284 -20.89 8.86 5.96
C GLY A 284 -20.92 7.48 5.30
N GLY A 285 -19.79 6.78 5.16
CA GLY A 285 -19.77 5.47 4.50
C GLY A 285 -19.27 5.47 3.05
N ARG A 286 -19.04 6.64 2.47
CA ARG A 286 -18.73 6.79 1.04
C ARG A 286 -17.44 7.58 0.84
N TYR A 287 -16.72 7.22 -0.20
CA TYR A 287 -15.60 8.03 -0.67
C TYR A 287 -16.10 9.16 -1.56
N CYS A 288 -15.48 10.32 -1.43
CA CYS A 288 -15.72 11.47 -2.28
C CYS A 288 -14.40 11.98 -2.84
N LEU A 289 -14.40 12.29 -4.14
CA LEU A 289 -13.28 12.93 -4.82
C LEU A 289 -13.49 14.45 -4.88
N SER A 290 -12.43 15.19 -4.59
CA SER A 290 -12.31 16.60 -4.99
C SER A 290 -11.23 16.70 -6.06
N VAL A 291 -11.42 17.56 -7.06
CA VAL A 291 -10.48 17.74 -8.16
C VAL A 291 -10.18 19.22 -8.31
N ASP A 292 -8.91 19.55 -8.16
CA ASP A 292 -8.38 20.89 -8.34
C ASP A 292 -7.35 20.86 -9.47
N ARG A 293 -7.34 21.91 -10.31
CA ARG A 293 -6.41 22.04 -11.44
C ARG A 293 -5.69 23.38 -11.34
N LYS A 294 -4.38 23.35 -11.60
CA LYS A 294 -3.55 24.55 -11.66
C LYS A 294 -3.75 25.30 -12.98
#